data_AF-A0A9E1WKR4-F1
#
_entry.id   AF-A0A9E1WKR4-F1
#
_cell.length_a   1.000
_cell.length_b   1.000
_cell.length_c   1.000
_cell.angle_alpha   90.00
_cell.angle_beta   90.00
_cell.angle_gamma   90.00
#
_symmetry.space_group_name_H-M   'P 1'
#
loop_
_entity.id
_entity.type
_entity.pdbx_description
1 polymer ?
#
loop_
_entity_poly.entity_id
_entity_poly.type
_entity_poly.pdbx_seq_one_letter_code
_entity_poly.pdbx_strand_id
1 'polypeptide(L)'
;MKNILVILSAILISACETNDNISPVADDVLFLVLGKMSIYIQSPDGEHTLRDHHFVAEIMPKETGQILGGTLTSQDDPAFSLPFNPEGPQFLAHGKRVMVAEELHDAHPDGTYIFNYQTRNGEMTGQPLTLRKRETTDIMPLPATLSLSQNGSVVAPDMIDHEQDLTISWTQMRGNMKSEASELDDLIFVLAFDCFGNNIAHSGRPYNEKPYLSYKDTSYTIAAENLKQGVSYQLIVEQATADVMRHQGVPGIATYATLTFLDARAAGENTCPAN
;
A
#
# COMPACT_ATOMS: atom_id res chain seq x y z
N MET A 1 -25.60 67.97 -29.34
CA MET A 1 -25.80 66.64 -28.73
C MET A 1 -24.57 65.81 -29.07
N LYS A 2 -23.74 65.50 -28.08
CA LYS A 2 -22.37 64.96 -28.28
C LYS A 2 -22.36 63.53 -27.72
N ASN A 3 -22.19 62.54 -28.60
CA ASN A 3 -22.14 61.13 -28.24
C ASN A 3 -20.81 60.82 -27.54
N ILE A 4 -20.87 60.29 -26.31
CA ILE A 4 -19.71 59.76 -25.61
C ILE A 4 -19.75 58.23 -25.77
N LEU A 5 -18.80 57.71 -26.53
CA LEU A 5 -18.54 56.28 -26.68
C LEU A 5 -17.60 55.86 -25.55
N VAL A 6 -18.10 55.07 -24.59
CA VAL A 6 -17.27 54.47 -23.54
C VAL A 6 -16.81 53.10 -24.02
N ILE A 7 -15.52 52.96 -24.32
CA ILE A 7 -14.87 51.69 -24.63
C ILE A 7 -14.47 51.04 -23.31
N LEU A 8 -15.13 49.93 -22.97
CA LEU A 8 -14.81 49.12 -21.80
C LEU A 8 -13.66 48.16 -22.17
N SER A 9 -12.44 48.46 -21.74
CA SER A 9 -11.30 47.53 -21.86
C SER A 9 -11.51 46.32 -20.94
N ALA A 10 -11.70 45.14 -21.52
CA ALA A 10 -11.69 43.88 -20.79
C ALA A 10 -10.24 43.54 -20.39
N ILE A 11 -9.96 43.60 -19.08
CA ILE A 11 -8.71 43.10 -18.50
C ILE A 11 -8.87 41.58 -18.35
N LEU A 12 -8.21 40.83 -19.24
CA LEU A 12 -8.03 39.39 -19.09
C LEU A 12 -7.07 39.15 -17.92
N ILE A 13 -7.62 38.75 -16.78
CA ILE A 13 -6.83 38.23 -15.66
C ILE A 13 -6.37 36.84 -16.10
N SER A 14 -5.14 36.74 -16.61
CA SER A 14 -4.48 35.45 -16.79
C SER A 14 -4.24 34.91 -15.38
N ALA A 15 -5.02 33.92 -14.97
CA ALA A 15 -4.66 33.12 -13.82
C ALA A 15 -3.29 32.51 -14.11
N CYS A 16 -2.26 32.90 -13.36
CA CYS A 16 -1.08 32.06 -13.22
C CYS A 16 -1.58 30.77 -12.58
N GLU A 17 -1.73 29.70 -13.38
CA GLU A 17 -1.55 28.37 -12.85
C GLU A 17 -0.20 28.38 -12.14
N THR A 18 -0.21 28.19 -10.83
CA THR A 18 0.98 27.78 -10.12
C THR A 18 1.38 26.46 -10.75
N ASN A 19 2.33 26.50 -11.68
CA ASN A 19 3.12 25.33 -12.01
C ASN A 19 3.73 24.90 -10.68
N ASP A 20 3.13 23.91 -10.02
CA ASP A 20 3.80 23.17 -8.98
C ASP A 20 5.18 22.84 -9.56
N ASN A 21 6.25 23.27 -8.89
CA ASN A 21 7.60 22.92 -9.30
C ASN A 21 7.73 21.40 -9.19
N ILE A 22 7.40 20.69 -10.27
CA ILE A 22 7.57 19.24 -10.38
C ILE A 22 9.07 18.99 -10.30
N SER A 23 9.48 18.24 -9.29
CA SER A 23 10.88 17.89 -9.12
C SER A 23 11.25 16.81 -10.15
N PRO A 24 12.47 16.86 -10.74
CA PRO A 24 12.97 15.80 -11.61
C PRO A 24 12.94 14.40 -10.98
N VAL A 25 12.93 14.30 -9.64
CA VAL A 25 12.78 13.03 -8.93
C VAL A 25 11.42 12.36 -9.19
N ALA A 26 10.40 13.12 -9.61
CA ALA A 26 9.09 12.59 -9.98
C ALA A 26 9.16 11.71 -11.24
N ASP A 27 10.23 11.78 -12.04
CA ASP A 27 10.49 10.86 -13.15
C ASP A 27 11.04 9.51 -12.69
N ASP A 28 11.57 9.43 -11.46
CA ASP A 28 12.12 8.20 -10.88
C ASP A 28 11.19 7.57 -9.83
N VAL A 29 10.41 8.36 -9.10
CA VAL A 29 9.53 7.88 -8.01
C VAL A 29 8.09 7.75 -8.50
N LEU A 30 7.49 6.59 -8.24
CA LEU A 30 6.08 6.33 -8.54
C LEU A 30 5.19 6.90 -7.43
N PHE A 31 5.47 6.54 -6.18
CA PHE A 31 4.85 7.10 -4.98
C PHE A 31 5.68 6.77 -3.72
N LEU A 32 5.32 7.37 -2.59
CA LEU A 32 5.85 7.07 -1.27
C LEU A 32 4.76 6.41 -0.40
N VAL A 33 5.16 5.61 0.58
CA VAL A 33 4.26 5.10 1.63
C VAL A 33 4.84 5.41 2.99
N LEU A 34 3.99 5.80 3.93
CA LEU A 34 4.30 5.90 5.35
C LEU A 34 3.14 5.27 6.11
N GLY A 35 3.42 4.27 6.95
CA GLY A 35 2.32 3.64 7.64
C GLY A 35 2.66 2.79 8.84
N LYS A 36 1.57 2.46 9.54
CA LYS A 36 1.55 1.46 10.60
C LYS A 36 0.66 0.33 10.14
N MET A 37 1.12 -0.90 10.31
CA MET A 37 0.38 -2.08 9.92
C MET A 37 0.27 -3.08 11.07
N SER A 38 -0.86 -3.77 11.13
CA SER A 38 -1.04 -4.96 11.96
C SER A 38 -1.04 -6.21 11.08
N ILE A 39 -0.26 -7.21 11.44
CA ILE A 39 -0.05 -8.38 10.59
C ILE A 39 -0.56 -9.62 11.31
N TYR A 40 -1.45 -10.35 10.66
CA TYR A 40 -2.11 -11.53 11.20
C TYR A 40 -1.91 -12.74 10.31
N ILE A 41 -1.89 -13.90 10.94
CA ILE A 41 -1.95 -15.20 10.28
C ILE A 41 -3.32 -15.78 10.57
N GLN A 42 -4.04 -16.16 9.53
CA GLN A 42 -5.30 -16.86 9.60
C GLN A 42 -5.07 -18.36 9.48
N SER A 43 -5.63 -19.14 10.41
CA SER A 43 -5.67 -20.60 10.31
C SER A 43 -6.78 -21.09 9.35
N PRO A 44 -6.76 -22.36 8.92
CA PRO A 44 -7.76 -22.87 7.98
C PRO A 44 -9.23 -22.80 8.45
N ASP A 45 -9.46 -22.72 9.76
CA ASP A 45 -10.78 -22.55 10.38
C ASP A 45 -11.24 -21.09 10.51
N GLY A 46 -10.38 -20.13 10.13
CA GLY A 46 -10.69 -18.70 10.12
C GLY A 46 -10.27 -17.93 11.37
N GLU A 47 -9.64 -18.58 12.36
CA GLU A 47 -9.09 -17.90 13.53
C GLU A 47 -7.84 -17.08 13.18
N HIS A 48 -7.65 -15.95 13.85
CA HIS A 48 -6.52 -15.04 13.60
C HIS A 48 -5.53 -15.04 14.76
N THR A 49 -4.24 -15.17 14.43
CA THR A 49 -3.13 -14.94 15.36
C THR A 49 -2.39 -13.68 14.94
N LEU A 50 -2.25 -12.72 15.86
CA LEU A 50 -1.40 -11.55 15.65
C LEU A 50 0.05 -12.01 15.54
N ARG A 51 0.73 -11.57 14.49
CA ARG A 51 2.17 -11.77 14.30
C ARG A 51 2.96 -10.60 14.89
N ASP A 52 2.64 -9.39 14.46
CA ASP A 52 3.26 -8.14 14.93
C ASP A 52 2.51 -6.90 14.42
N HIS A 53 2.74 -5.77 15.09
CA HIS A 53 2.49 -4.43 14.57
C HIS A 53 3.82 -3.82 14.10
N HIS A 54 3.80 -3.10 12.99
CA HIS A 54 5.01 -2.63 12.32
C HIS A 54 4.84 -1.21 11.78
N PHE A 55 5.83 -0.36 12.01
CA PHE A 55 5.95 0.94 11.36
C PHE A 55 6.91 0.82 10.16
N VAL A 56 6.50 1.32 9.01
CA VAL A 56 7.29 1.27 7.78
C VAL A 56 7.12 2.55 6.97
N ALA A 57 8.18 2.93 6.27
CA ALA A 57 8.09 3.85 5.15
C ALA A 57 8.73 3.23 3.92
N GLU A 58 8.27 3.64 2.75
CA GLU A 58 8.67 3.08 1.48
C GLU A 58 8.81 4.14 0.39
N ILE A 59 9.83 3.98 -0.46
CA ILE A 59 9.98 4.69 -1.72
C ILE A 59 9.79 3.68 -2.85
N MET A 60 8.70 3.83 -3.60
CA MET A 60 8.38 3.00 -4.75
C MET A 60 8.94 3.66 -6.01
N PRO A 61 9.95 3.10 -6.69
CA PRO A 61 10.38 3.66 -7.95
C PRO A 61 9.41 3.32 -9.08
N LYS A 62 9.44 4.15 -10.12
CA LYS A 62 8.94 3.79 -11.45
C LYS A 62 9.82 2.67 -12.04
N GLU A 63 9.31 1.96 -13.04
CA GLU A 63 10.03 0.83 -13.67
C GLU A 63 11.43 1.22 -14.20
N THR A 64 11.58 2.44 -14.70
CA THR A 64 12.87 2.99 -15.19
C THR A 64 13.56 3.91 -14.18
N GLY A 65 12.94 4.11 -13.02
CA GLY A 65 13.43 4.97 -11.96
C GLY A 65 14.48 4.28 -11.12
N GLN A 66 15.41 5.07 -10.55
CA GLN A 66 16.47 4.55 -9.69
C GLN A 66 16.59 5.39 -8.44
N ILE A 67 16.37 4.76 -7.28
CA ILE A 67 16.64 5.33 -5.96
C ILE A 67 18.08 4.98 -5.57
N LEU A 68 18.80 5.97 -5.04
CA LEU A 68 20.19 5.82 -4.60
C LEU A 68 20.31 5.68 -3.08
N GLY A 69 19.32 6.19 -2.35
CA GLY A 69 19.24 6.10 -0.89
C GLY A 69 18.41 7.24 -0.32
N GLY A 70 18.27 7.24 1.00
CA GLY A 70 17.54 8.31 1.70
C GLY A 70 17.41 8.05 3.19
N THR A 71 16.76 8.98 3.86
CA THR A 71 16.37 8.88 5.28
C THR A 71 14.94 9.35 5.47
N LEU A 72 14.25 8.73 6.41
CA LEU A 72 13.01 9.21 6.99
C LEU A 72 13.33 9.87 8.32
N THR A 73 12.95 11.14 8.48
CA THR A 73 13.07 11.87 9.76
C THR A 73 11.68 12.28 10.27
N SER A 74 11.59 12.79 11.50
CA SER A 74 10.34 13.29 12.08
C SER A 74 10.43 14.80 12.26
N GLN A 75 9.34 15.51 11.98
CA GLN A 75 9.23 16.95 12.26
C GLN A 75 9.25 17.24 13.77
N ASP A 76 8.69 16.33 14.56
CA ASP A 76 8.47 16.50 16.00
C ASP A 76 9.57 15.85 16.86
N ASP A 77 10.40 15.00 16.27
CA ASP A 77 11.57 14.37 16.92
C ASP A 77 12.83 14.50 16.05
N PRO A 78 13.70 15.48 16.33
CA PRO A 78 14.96 15.66 15.60
C PRO A 78 15.97 14.51 15.75
N ALA A 79 15.82 13.65 16.76
CA ALA A 79 16.67 12.48 16.96
C ALA A 79 16.20 11.27 16.14
N PHE A 80 14.95 11.28 15.67
CA PHE A 80 14.41 10.22 14.84
C PHE A 80 15.00 10.25 13.43
N SER A 81 15.62 9.14 13.02
CA SER A 81 16.12 8.94 11.67
C SER A 81 16.16 7.45 11.33
N LEU A 82 15.50 7.06 10.24
CA LEU A 82 15.57 5.70 9.70
C LEU A 82 16.16 5.73 8.27
N PRO A 83 17.21 4.95 7.97
CA PRO A 83 17.74 4.86 6.62
C PRO A 83 16.82 4.01 5.72
N PHE A 84 16.67 4.43 4.47
CA PHE A 84 16.05 3.62 3.43
C PHE A 84 17.07 2.63 2.85
N ASN A 85 16.73 1.35 2.84
CA ASN A 85 17.55 0.27 2.29
C ASN A 85 16.82 -0.42 1.12
N PRO A 86 17.54 -0.92 0.11
CA PRO A 86 16.92 -1.62 -1.01
C PRO A 86 16.37 -2.98 -0.58
N GLU A 87 15.10 -3.24 -0.87
CA GLU A 87 14.46 -4.56 -0.77
C GLU A 87 13.74 -4.85 -2.09
N GLY A 88 14.36 -5.68 -2.93
CA GLY A 88 13.91 -5.85 -4.32
C GLY A 88 14.00 -4.52 -5.09
N PRO A 89 12.95 -4.11 -5.84
CA PRO A 89 12.94 -2.83 -6.52
C PRO A 89 12.62 -1.65 -5.58
N GLN A 90 12.20 -1.90 -4.34
CA GLN A 90 11.71 -0.87 -3.43
C GLN A 90 12.80 -0.45 -2.44
N PHE A 91 12.61 0.70 -1.80
CA PHE A 91 13.48 1.14 -0.71
C PHE A 91 12.64 1.30 0.55
N LEU A 92 12.96 0.53 1.59
CA LEU A 92 12.19 0.50 2.84
C LEU A 92 13.01 1.05 4.00
N ALA A 93 12.30 1.78 4.87
CA ALA A 93 12.78 2.17 6.19
C ALA A 93 11.90 1.48 7.24
N HIS A 94 12.50 0.56 7.97
CA HIS A 94 11.81 -0.23 9.00
C HIS A 94 11.91 0.43 10.37
N GLY A 95 10.76 0.71 10.98
CA GLY A 95 10.65 1.13 12.37
C GLY A 95 10.58 -0.08 13.32
N LYS A 96 9.89 0.11 14.45
CA LYS A 96 9.74 -0.96 15.44
C LYS A 96 8.73 -2.00 14.95
N ARG A 97 8.96 -3.24 15.39
CA ARG A 97 7.97 -4.33 15.39
C ARG A 97 7.66 -4.72 16.82
N VAL A 98 6.38 -4.72 17.18
CA VAL A 98 5.92 -4.95 18.56
C VAL A 98 4.61 -5.72 18.58
N MET A 99 4.31 -6.38 19.70
CA MET A 99 3.04 -7.10 19.88
C MET A 99 1.92 -6.21 20.40
N VAL A 100 2.27 -5.08 21.02
CA VAL A 100 1.32 -4.17 21.66
C VAL A 100 1.20 -2.92 20.80
N ALA A 101 -0.01 -2.59 20.38
CA ALA A 101 -0.26 -1.47 19.48
C ALA A 101 0.17 -0.13 20.09
N GLU A 102 -0.12 0.10 21.37
CA GLU A 102 0.28 1.30 22.12
C GLU A 102 1.80 1.51 22.08
N GLU A 103 2.60 0.44 22.22
CA GLU A 103 4.06 0.54 22.13
C GLU A 103 4.53 0.98 20.73
N LEU A 104 3.79 0.66 19.68
CA LEU A 104 4.10 1.13 18.32
C LEU A 104 3.84 2.63 18.21
N HIS A 105 2.72 3.10 18.76
CA HIS A 105 2.34 4.52 18.76
C HIS A 105 3.24 5.36 19.65
N ASP A 106 3.69 4.84 20.79
CA ASP A 106 4.66 5.51 21.64
C ASP A 106 6.04 5.62 20.95
N ALA A 107 6.45 4.57 20.24
CA ALA A 107 7.73 4.55 19.53
C ALA A 107 7.71 5.35 18.22
N HIS A 108 6.56 5.41 17.56
CA HIS A 108 6.35 6.10 16.28
C HIS A 108 5.01 6.86 16.35
N PRO A 109 4.96 8.03 17.01
CA PRO A 109 3.72 8.80 17.14
C PRO A 109 3.14 9.21 15.80
N ASP A 110 1.82 9.40 15.74
CA ASP A 110 1.22 10.11 14.61
C ASP A 110 1.77 11.52 14.53
N GLY A 111 2.00 11.99 13.31
CA GLY A 111 2.69 13.25 13.06
C GLY A 111 3.22 13.34 11.64
N THR A 112 3.99 14.40 11.38
CA THR A 112 4.60 14.63 10.07
C THR A 112 6.00 14.03 10.03
N TYR A 113 6.20 13.09 9.12
CA TYR A 113 7.50 12.54 8.79
C TYR A 113 8.02 13.15 7.50
N ILE A 114 9.33 13.25 7.40
CA ILE A 114 10.01 13.94 6.31
C ILE A 114 10.86 12.93 5.54
N PHE A 115 10.54 12.79 4.26
CA PHE A 115 11.30 11.99 3.31
C PHE A 115 12.41 12.86 2.72
N ASN A 116 13.65 12.38 2.85
CA ASN A 116 14.82 12.94 2.18
C ASN A 116 15.47 11.82 1.39
N TYR A 117 15.54 11.94 0.06
CA TYR A 117 16.04 10.86 -0.77
C TYR A 117 16.69 11.36 -2.05
N GLN A 118 17.61 10.55 -2.57
CA GLN A 118 18.32 10.81 -3.79
C GLN A 118 17.90 9.79 -4.85
N THR A 119 17.67 10.28 -6.06
CA THR A 119 17.44 9.46 -7.25
C THR A 119 18.50 9.76 -8.29
N ARG A 120 18.46 9.08 -9.44
CA ARG A 120 19.35 9.39 -10.56
C ARG A 120 19.10 10.79 -11.12
N ASN A 121 17.85 11.25 -11.17
CA ASN A 121 17.49 12.53 -11.80
C ASN A 121 17.52 13.73 -10.83
N GLY A 122 17.72 13.52 -9.52
CA GLY A 122 17.85 14.61 -8.57
C GLY A 122 17.79 14.20 -7.10
N GLU A 123 17.58 15.18 -6.23
CA GLU A 123 17.40 14.99 -4.79
C GLU A 123 16.06 15.59 -4.37
N MET A 124 15.34 14.87 -3.50
CA MET A 124 14.20 15.37 -2.77
C MET A 124 14.63 15.64 -1.33
N THR A 125 14.48 16.88 -0.88
CA THR A 125 14.71 17.26 0.51
C THR A 125 13.43 17.83 1.10
N GLY A 126 13.10 17.41 2.32
CA GLY A 126 11.99 18.02 3.05
C GLY A 126 10.59 17.61 2.58
N GLN A 127 10.40 16.49 1.89
CA GLN A 127 9.06 16.07 1.46
C GLN A 127 8.24 15.58 2.67
N PRO A 128 7.17 16.28 3.07
CA PRO A 128 6.40 15.90 4.24
C PRO A 128 5.32 14.86 3.89
N LEU A 129 5.08 13.94 4.82
CA LEU A 129 3.93 13.04 4.79
C LEU A 129 3.40 12.88 6.21
N THR A 130 2.11 13.18 6.41
CA THR A 130 1.50 13.20 7.74
C THR A 130 0.72 11.93 7.99
N LEU A 131 1.18 11.14 8.95
CA LEU A 131 0.48 9.95 9.41
C LEU A 131 -0.56 10.34 10.45
N ARG A 132 -1.82 9.97 10.22
CA ARG A 132 -2.91 10.21 11.16
C ARG A 132 -3.87 9.04 11.17
N LYS A 133 -4.15 8.51 12.35
CA LYS A 133 -5.20 7.52 12.58
C LYS A 133 -6.56 8.16 12.39
N ARG A 134 -7.41 7.54 11.60
CA ARG A 134 -8.81 7.97 11.45
C ARG A 134 -9.60 7.59 12.70
N GLU A 135 -10.64 8.37 13.01
CA GLU A 135 -11.56 8.07 14.12
C GLU A 135 -12.33 6.76 13.90
N THR A 136 -12.49 6.36 12.63
CA THR A 136 -13.17 5.12 12.23
C THR A 136 -12.29 3.87 12.39
N THR A 137 -10.98 4.06 12.60
CA THR A 137 -10.03 2.99 12.87
C THR A 137 -9.87 2.84 14.39
N ASP A 138 -9.85 1.61 14.90
CA ASP A 138 -9.44 1.31 16.29
C ASP A 138 -7.97 1.73 16.52
N ILE A 139 -7.28 1.27 17.56
CA ILE A 139 -5.85 1.61 17.74
C ILE A 139 -4.98 1.16 16.56
N MET A 140 -5.32 0.00 16.01
CA MET A 140 -4.83 -0.57 14.76
C MET A 140 -6.01 -1.24 14.06
N PRO A 141 -6.02 -1.36 12.72
CA PRO A 141 -7.13 -2.02 12.03
C PRO A 141 -7.22 -3.51 12.35
N LEU A 142 -8.44 -4.06 12.33
CA LEU A 142 -8.69 -5.50 12.57
C LEU A 142 -8.45 -6.32 11.29
N PRO A 143 -7.98 -7.57 11.39
CA PRO A 143 -7.72 -8.40 10.22
C PRO A 143 -8.99 -8.73 9.43
N ALA A 144 -8.79 -9.12 8.19
CA ALA A 144 -9.85 -9.65 7.35
C ALA A 144 -9.98 -11.15 7.58
N THR A 145 -11.19 -11.71 7.57
CA THR A 145 -11.36 -13.16 7.37
C THR A 145 -11.39 -13.45 5.88
N LEU A 146 -10.48 -14.31 5.43
CA LEU A 146 -10.34 -14.74 4.04
C LEU A 146 -11.14 -16.02 3.80
N SER A 147 -11.86 -16.05 2.68
CA SER A 147 -12.60 -17.22 2.18
C SER A 147 -12.15 -17.55 0.77
N LEU A 148 -11.95 -18.84 0.49
CA LEU A 148 -11.49 -19.33 -0.80
C LEU A 148 -12.64 -20.02 -1.51
N SER A 149 -12.76 -19.81 -2.82
CA SER A 149 -13.77 -20.49 -3.64
C SER A 149 -13.25 -20.82 -5.04
N GLN A 150 -13.75 -21.92 -5.59
CA GLN A 150 -13.51 -22.35 -6.96
C GLN A 150 -14.83 -22.77 -7.58
N ASN A 151 -15.10 -22.31 -8.80
CA ASN A 151 -16.37 -22.54 -9.50
C ASN A 151 -17.61 -22.22 -8.64
N GLY A 152 -17.54 -21.12 -7.86
CA GLY A 152 -18.62 -20.65 -6.99
C GLY A 152 -18.84 -21.44 -5.70
N SER A 153 -18.03 -22.47 -5.43
CA SER A 153 -18.10 -23.27 -4.19
C SER A 153 -16.94 -22.93 -3.27
N VAL A 154 -17.21 -22.81 -1.96
CA VAL A 154 -16.17 -22.62 -0.96
C VAL A 154 -15.26 -23.84 -0.91
N VAL A 155 -13.94 -23.63 -0.89
CA VAL A 155 -12.93 -24.68 -0.81
C VAL A 155 -12.07 -24.50 0.44
N ALA A 156 -11.58 -25.61 0.99
CA ALA A 156 -10.64 -25.58 2.10
C ALA A 156 -9.26 -25.14 1.61
N PRO A 157 -8.49 -24.36 2.41
CA PRO A 157 -7.17 -23.89 1.99
C PRO A 157 -6.18 -25.00 1.61
N ASP A 158 -6.32 -26.21 2.15
CA ASP A 158 -5.41 -27.34 1.92
C ASP A 158 -5.81 -28.25 0.74
N MET A 159 -6.88 -27.90 0.02
CA MET A 159 -7.52 -28.72 -1.03
C MET A 159 -7.84 -27.91 -2.30
N ILE A 160 -6.97 -26.98 -2.69
CA ILE A 160 -7.16 -26.18 -3.91
C ILE A 160 -7.00 -27.05 -5.16
N ASP A 161 -7.95 -26.98 -6.08
CA ASP A 161 -7.83 -27.60 -7.41
C ASP A 161 -7.01 -26.71 -8.33
N HIS A 162 -5.82 -27.15 -8.72
CA HIS A 162 -4.94 -26.36 -9.59
C HIS A 162 -5.49 -26.14 -11.02
N GLU A 163 -6.48 -26.92 -11.47
CA GLU A 163 -7.08 -26.76 -12.81
C GLU A 163 -8.20 -25.70 -12.84
N GLN A 164 -8.52 -25.07 -11.70
CA GLN A 164 -9.60 -24.09 -11.59
C GLN A 164 -9.13 -22.76 -11.02
N ASP A 165 -9.71 -21.67 -11.52
CA ASP A 165 -9.49 -20.33 -10.98
C ASP A 165 -9.81 -20.31 -9.48
N LEU A 166 -8.93 -19.66 -8.71
CA LEU A 166 -9.08 -19.49 -7.27
C LEU A 166 -9.53 -18.07 -6.96
N THR A 167 -10.76 -17.92 -6.46
CA THR A 167 -11.26 -16.63 -5.98
C THR A 167 -11.03 -16.51 -4.49
N ILE A 168 -10.29 -15.48 -4.09
CA ILE A 168 -10.08 -15.05 -2.70
C ILE A 168 -11.10 -13.96 -2.41
N SER A 169 -11.88 -14.10 -1.35
CA SER A 169 -12.80 -13.06 -0.84
C SER A 169 -12.45 -12.71 0.60
N TRP A 170 -12.82 -11.52 1.06
CA TRP A 170 -12.48 -11.04 2.41
C TRP A 170 -13.60 -10.26 3.07
N THR A 171 -13.59 -10.24 4.41
CA THR A 171 -14.40 -9.29 5.18
C THR A 171 -13.79 -7.89 5.08
N GLN A 172 -14.61 -6.86 4.90
CA GLN A 172 -14.12 -5.49 4.79
C GLN A 172 -13.57 -4.96 6.13
N MET A 173 -12.47 -4.21 6.05
CA MET A 173 -11.93 -3.46 7.16
C MET A 173 -12.91 -2.37 7.57
N ARG A 174 -13.23 -2.31 8.86
CA ARG A 174 -14.15 -1.32 9.41
C ARG A 174 -13.60 0.09 9.18
N GLY A 175 -14.45 0.98 8.68
CA GLY A 175 -14.10 2.38 8.48
C GLY A 175 -13.40 2.69 7.17
N ASN A 176 -13.19 1.70 6.31
CA ASN A 176 -12.71 1.91 4.95
C ASN A 176 -13.67 2.79 4.15
N MET A 177 -13.12 3.76 3.42
CA MET A 177 -13.88 4.74 2.66
C MET A 177 -13.02 5.43 1.59
N LYS A 178 -13.64 6.38 0.87
CA LYS A 178 -12.89 7.44 0.20
C LYS A 178 -12.83 8.65 1.12
N SER A 179 -11.64 9.05 1.56
CA SER A 179 -11.45 10.33 2.25
C SER A 179 -11.65 11.48 1.27
N GLU A 180 -12.43 12.51 1.64
CA GLU A 180 -12.69 13.67 0.76
C GLU A 180 -11.41 14.42 0.37
N ALA A 181 -10.44 14.45 1.29
CA ALA A 181 -9.15 15.10 1.07
C ALA A 181 -8.15 14.25 0.26
N SER A 182 -8.49 12.98 -0.03
CA SER A 182 -7.61 12.05 -0.74
C SER A 182 -8.08 11.83 -2.17
N GLU A 183 -7.13 11.76 -3.10
CA GLU A 183 -7.43 11.41 -4.50
C GLU A 183 -7.71 9.92 -4.69
N LEU A 184 -7.22 9.06 -3.77
CA LEU A 184 -7.44 7.61 -3.79
C LEU A 184 -8.59 7.20 -2.86
N ASP A 185 -9.28 6.14 -3.27
CA ASP A 185 -10.08 5.32 -2.35
C ASP A 185 -9.11 4.54 -1.44
N ASP A 186 -9.54 4.17 -0.22
CA ASP A 186 -8.78 3.20 0.59
C ASP A 186 -8.51 1.93 -0.23
N LEU A 187 -7.30 1.39 -0.09
CA LEU A 187 -6.71 0.43 -1.01
C LEU A 187 -6.84 -0.99 -0.47
N ILE A 188 -6.93 -1.93 -1.42
CA ILE A 188 -6.81 -3.36 -1.14
C ILE A 188 -5.67 -3.90 -1.99
N PHE A 189 -4.78 -4.67 -1.37
CA PHE A 189 -3.77 -5.43 -2.10
C PHE A 189 -3.98 -6.92 -1.86
N VAL A 190 -4.03 -7.68 -2.96
CA VAL A 190 -4.00 -9.14 -2.91
C VAL A 190 -2.69 -9.59 -3.53
N LEU A 191 -1.92 -10.36 -2.77
CA LEU A 191 -0.68 -10.98 -3.21
C LEU A 191 -0.77 -12.49 -2.99
N ALA A 192 -0.17 -13.25 -3.89
CA ALA A 192 0.03 -14.68 -3.69
C ALA A 192 1.43 -15.07 -4.11
N PHE A 193 2.11 -15.81 -3.24
CA PHE A 193 3.44 -16.34 -3.48
C PHE A 193 3.41 -17.86 -3.44
N ASP A 194 4.13 -18.52 -4.34
CA ASP A 194 4.37 -19.95 -4.21
C ASP A 194 5.48 -20.23 -3.18
N CYS A 195 5.62 -21.49 -2.77
CA CYS A 195 6.65 -21.92 -1.83
C CYS A 195 8.11 -21.78 -2.32
N PHE A 196 8.32 -21.34 -3.56
CA PHE A 196 9.64 -20.99 -4.10
C PHE A 196 9.90 -19.47 -4.04
N GLY A 197 8.94 -18.69 -3.53
CA GLY A 197 9.01 -17.24 -3.43
C GLY A 197 8.61 -16.51 -4.71
N ASN A 198 8.05 -17.20 -5.71
CA ASN A 198 7.58 -16.53 -6.93
C ASN A 198 6.25 -15.83 -6.63
N ASN A 199 6.14 -14.57 -7.03
CA ASN A 199 4.85 -13.87 -7.06
C ASN A 199 4.01 -14.44 -8.19
N ILE A 200 2.94 -15.16 -7.85
CA ILE A 200 2.01 -15.78 -8.81
C ILE A 200 0.77 -14.92 -9.05
N ALA A 201 0.50 -13.95 -8.18
CA ALA A 201 -0.58 -12.98 -8.36
C ALA A 201 -0.33 -11.70 -7.57
N HIS A 202 -0.68 -10.57 -8.18
CA HIS A 202 -0.73 -9.26 -7.54
C HIS A 202 -1.89 -8.45 -8.10
N SER A 203 -2.71 -7.88 -7.24
CA SER A 203 -3.89 -7.09 -7.64
C SER A 203 -3.59 -5.72 -8.26
N GLY A 204 -2.34 -5.43 -8.60
CA GLY A 204 -1.89 -4.10 -9.01
C GLY A 204 -1.70 -3.12 -7.85
N ARG A 205 -1.37 -1.87 -8.20
CA ARG A 205 -1.09 -0.75 -7.29
C ARG A 205 -1.44 0.57 -7.98
N PRO A 206 -1.71 1.66 -7.25
CA PRO A 206 -2.02 2.95 -7.88
C PRO A 206 -0.83 3.52 -8.67
N TYR A 207 -1.12 4.54 -9.48
CA TYR A 207 -0.17 5.39 -10.20
C TYR A 207 0.66 4.74 -11.33
N ASN A 208 0.47 3.45 -11.63
CA ASN A 208 1.20 2.74 -12.70
C ASN A 208 0.34 2.45 -13.95
N GLU A 209 -0.79 3.14 -14.10
CA GLU A 209 -1.77 2.97 -15.21
C GLU A 209 -2.41 1.58 -15.33
N LYS A 210 -2.19 0.70 -14.34
CA LYS A 210 -2.83 -0.63 -14.28
C LYS A 210 -4.01 -0.62 -13.32
N PRO A 211 -4.99 -1.53 -13.51
CA PRO A 211 -6.04 -1.73 -12.52
C PRO A 211 -5.46 -2.04 -11.14
N TYR A 212 -6.14 -1.55 -10.11
CA TYR A 212 -5.87 -1.82 -8.70
C TYR A 212 -7.20 -1.92 -7.96
N LEU A 213 -7.17 -2.47 -6.74
CA LEU A 213 -8.36 -2.67 -5.93
C LEU A 213 -8.52 -1.56 -4.89
N SER A 214 -9.78 -1.30 -4.55
CA SER A 214 -10.22 -0.35 -3.55
C SER A 214 -11.09 -1.05 -2.51
N TYR A 215 -11.48 -0.34 -1.45
CA TYR A 215 -12.40 -0.87 -0.43
C TYR A 215 -13.76 -1.34 -0.99
N LYS A 216 -14.12 -0.94 -2.21
CA LYS A 216 -15.35 -1.37 -2.89
C LYS A 216 -15.25 -2.82 -3.39
N ASP A 217 -14.03 -3.31 -3.58
CA ASP A 217 -13.75 -4.66 -4.02
C ASP A 217 -13.76 -5.61 -2.82
N THR A 218 -14.35 -6.78 -3.02
CA THR A 218 -14.51 -7.81 -1.97
C THR A 218 -13.89 -9.14 -2.34
N SER A 219 -13.32 -9.25 -3.54
CA SER A 219 -12.71 -10.48 -4.04
C SER A 219 -11.68 -10.22 -5.14
N TYR A 220 -10.76 -11.17 -5.32
CA TYR A 220 -9.78 -11.20 -6.40
C TYR A 220 -9.60 -12.65 -6.88
N THR A 221 -9.43 -12.85 -8.19
CA THR A 221 -9.27 -14.18 -8.79
C THR A 221 -7.84 -14.39 -9.29
N ILE A 222 -7.23 -15.49 -8.83
CA ILE A 222 -5.99 -16.03 -9.36
C ILE A 222 -6.36 -17.05 -10.46
N ALA A 223 -5.86 -16.83 -11.67
CA ALA A 223 -6.10 -17.72 -12.79
C ALA A 223 -5.48 -19.10 -12.56
N ALA A 224 -6.17 -20.16 -12.99
CA ALA A 224 -5.74 -21.55 -12.87
C ALA A 224 -4.33 -21.80 -13.43
N GLU A 225 -3.96 -21.11 -14.51
CA GLU A 225 -2.63 -21.22 -15.15
C GLU A 225 -1.46 -20.85 -14.24
N ASN A 226 -1.72 -20.09 -13.16
CA ASN A 226 -0.74 -19.72 -12.15
C ASN A 226 -0.71 -20.71 -10.96
N LEU A 227 -1.63 -21.67 -10.93
CA LEU A 227 -1.71 -22.72 -9.92
C LEU A 227 -1.09 -24.01 -10.45
N LYS A 228 -0.22 -24.60 -9.65
CA LYS A 228 0.47 -25.86 -9.91
C LYS A 228 0.07 -26.91 -8.90
N GLN A 229 -0.07 -28.14 -9.40
CA GLN A 229 -0.37 -29.30 -8.58
C GLN A 229 0.65 -29.47 -7.44
N GLY A 230 0.16 -29.77 -6.22
CA GLY A 230 1.02 -30.07 -5.07
C GLY A 230 1.86 -28.91 -4.53
N VAL A 231 1.68 -27.69 -5.05
CA VAL A 231 2.38 -26.48 -4.58
C VAL A 231 1.60 -25.82 -3.44
N SER A 232 2.34 -25.31 -2.46
CA SER A 232 1.81 -24.49 -1.37
C SER A 232 1.96 -23.00 -1.70
N TYR A 233 1.00 -22.21 -1.25
CA TYR A 233 0.91 -20.78 -1.50
C TYR A 233 0.75 -20.03 -0.20
N GLN A 234 1.32 -18.84 -0.15
CA GLN A 234 1.02 -17.84 0.86
C GLN A 234 0.12 -16.78 0.22
N LEU A 235 -1.14 -16.74 0.64
CA LEU A 235 -2.12 -15.76 0.21
C LEU A 235 -2.11 -14.59 1.19
N ILE A 236 -2.11 -13.37 0.68
CA ILE A 236 -2.05 -12.16 1.48
C ILE A 236 -3.14 -11.21 1.00
N VAL A 237 -3.97 -10.74 1.92
CA VAL A 237 -4.87 -9.61 1.68
C VAL A 237 -4.51 -8.50 2.65
N GLU A 238 -4.16 -7.36 2.08
CA GLU A 238 -3.93 -6.11 2.80
C GLU A 238 -5.12 -5.18 2.57
N GLN A 239 -5.62 -4.57 3.66
CA GLN A 239 -6.57 -3.47 3.59
C GLN A 239 -5.94 -2.25 4.26
N ALA A 240 -5.95 -1.12 3.56
CA ALA A 240 -5.14 0.02 3.92
C ALA A 240 -5.91 1.33 3.72
N THR A 241 -5.89 2.21 4.73
CA THR A 241 -6.34 3.59 4.50
C THR A 241 -5.39 4.28 3.51
N ALA A 242 -5.89 5.17 2.67
CA ALA A 242 -5.06 5.89 1.72
C ALA A 242 -5.29 7.40 1.83
N ASP A 243 -4.53 8.06 2.70
CA ASP A 243 -4.52 9.52 2.80
C ASP A 243 -3.36 10.08 1.98
N VAL A 244 -3.70 10.63 0.81
CA VAL A 244 -2.70 11.06 -0.18
C VAL A 244 -2.30 12.52 0.01
N MET A 245 -0.99 12.77 -0.03
CA MET A 245 -0.40 14.11 -0.10
C MET A 245 0.56 14.17 -1.29
N ARG A 246 0.52 15.25 -2.07
CA ARG A 246 1.45 15.46 -3.20
C ARG A 246 2.47 16.53 -2.86
N HIS A 247 3.73 16.25 -3.15
CA HIS A 247 4.81 17.22 -2.98
C HIS A 247 5.69 17.20 -4.24
N GLN A 248 5.80 18.35 -4.92
CA GLN A 248 6.63 18.52 -6.11
C GLN A 248 6.39 17.43 -7.17
N GLY A 249 5.12 17.05 -7.38
CA GLY A 249 4.69 16.02 -8.34
C GLY A 249 4.67 14.59 -7.79
N VAL A 250 5.40 14.27 -6.73
CA VAL A 250 5.44 12.92 -6.14
C VAL A 250 4.28 12.72 -5.16
N PRO A 251 3.41 11.72 -5.36
CA PRO A 251 2.39 11.36 -4.39
C PRO A 251 3.00 10.55 -3.24
N GLY A 252 2.55 10.82 -2.01
CA GLY A 252 2.81 10.02 -0.83
C GLY A 252 1.50 9.56 -0.20
N ILE A 253 1.47 8.32 0.28
CA ILE A 253 0.31 7.68 0.90
C ILE A 253 0.61 7.47 2.38
N ALA A 254 -0.11 8.19 3.25
CA ALA A 254 -0.13 7.90 4.67
C ALA A 254 -1.20 6.83 4.96
N THR A 255 -0.82 5.77 5.68
CA THR A 255 -1.69 4.59 5.81
C THR A 255 -1.67 3.94 7.19
N TYR A 256 -2.86 3.52 7.62
CA TYR A 256 -3.06 2.46 8.59
C TYR A 256 -3.55 1.23 7.84
N ALA A 257 -2.82 0.12 7.97
CA ALA A 257 -3.10 -1.10 7.25
C ALA A 257 -3.25 -2.32 8.16
N THR A 258 -3.89 -3.35 7.63
CA THR A 258 -3.88 -4.68 8.20
C THR A 258 -3.62 -5.69 7.12
N LEU A 259 -2.76 -6.66 7.40
CA LEU A 259 -2.43 -7.75 6.50
C LEU A 259 -2.90 -9.06 7.11
N THR A 260 -3.59 -9.87 6.32
CA THR A 260 -3.97 -11.24 6.69
C THR A 260 -3.27 -12.22 5.77
N PHE A 261 -2.48 -13.10 6.37
CA PHE A 261 -1.79 -14.20 5.70
C PHE A 261 -2.63 -15.47 5.85
N LEU A 262 -2.80 -16.22 4.77
CA LEU A 262 -3.42 -17.55 4.77
C LEU A 262 -2.55 -18.49 3.95
N ASP A 263 -2.06 -19.54 4.60
CA ASP A 263 -1.38 -20.62 3.89
C ASP A 263 -2.42 -21.51 3.20
N ALA A 264 -2.17 -21.80 1.92
CA ALA A 264 -3.00 -22.66 1.09
C ALA A 264 -2.14 -23.69 0.35
N ARG A 265 -2.76 -24.76 -0.16
CA ARG A 265 -2.08 -25.81 -0.89
C ARG A 265 -2.97 -26.40 -1.97
N ALA A 266 -2.41 -26.52 -3.17
CA ALA A 266 -3.03 -27.29 -4.24
C ALA A 266 -2.96 -28.79 -3.96
N ALA A 267 -4.05 -29.49 -4.27
CA ALA A 267 -4.12 -30.94 -4.16
C ALA A 267 -3.01 -31.62 -4.99
N GLY A 268 -2.58 -32.80 -4.51
CA GLY A 268 -1.50 -33.58 -5.13
C GLY A 268 -0.34 -33.87 -4.18
N GLU A 269 0.69 -34.53 -4.70
CA GLU A 269 1.92 -34.81 -3.97
C GLU A 269 2.68 -33.50 -3.70
N ASN A 270 3.15 -33.29 -2.47
CA ASN A 270 3.84 -32.05 -2.11
C ASN A 270 5.12 -31.90 -2.95
N THR A 271 5.21 -30.79 -3.69
CA THR A 271 6.40 -30.45 -4.50
C THR A 271 7.26 -29.36 -3.86
N CYS A 272 6.79 -28.76 -2.76
CA CYS A 272 7.54 -27.74 -2.04
C CYS A 272 8.70 -28.32 -1.25
N PRO A 273 9.80 -27.57 -1.08
CA PRO A 273 10.89 -27.96 -0.19
C PRO A 273 10.37 -28.28 1.21
N ALA A 274 10.97 -29.27 1.86
CA ALA A 274 10.74 -29.49 3.28
C ALA A 274 11.31 -28.30 4.06
N ASN A 275 10.48 -27.67 4.87
CA ASN A 275 10.91 -26.63 5.81
C ASN A 275 11.78 -27.21 6.93
#